data_AF-A0A7S0J7A3-F1
#
_entry.id   AF-A0A7S0J7A3-F1
#
_cell.length_a   1.000
_cell.length_b   1.000
_cell.length_c   1.000
_cell.angle_alpha   90.00
_cell.angle_beta   90.00
_cell.angle_gamma   90.00
#
_symmetry.space_group_name_H-M   'P 1'
#
loop_
_entity.id
_entity.type
_entity.pdbx_description
1 polymer ?
#
loop_
_entity_poly.entity_id
_entity_poly.type
_entity_poly.pdbx_seq_one_letter_code
_entity_poly.pdbx_strand_id
1 'polypeptide(L)'
;FDRLMLTCHLASTASLTLYFMRFVPTHVAVHFETFLLLFKWAAEVFTHEFTSDLCVHHLCMLGAALACCYFPQHAFLVVYVQVIHLPLALNYSRRLSHKRRGGFVDRVFVFVWFLAVTARNMMLLQHSWRAISSGDAVRWVLPPLALPLAALDVMWTQESMARRQLPRLSAPAASLI
;
A
#
# COMPACT_ATOMS: atom_id res chain seq x y z
N PHE A 1 -6.85 12.20 -11.51
CA PHE A 1 -6.57 11.27 -10.40
C PHE A 1 -5.71 10.07 -10.82
N ASP A 2 -6.20 9.13 -11.66
CA ASP A 2 -5.49 7.87 -11.97
C ASP A 2 -4.04 7.98 -12.45
N ARG A 3 -3.73 8.97 -13.31
CA ARG A 3 -2.34 9.21 -13.76
C ARG A 3 -1.43 9.63 -12.61
N LEU A 4 -1.94 10.46 -11.71
CA LEU A 4 -1.20 10.92 -10.53
C LEU A 4 -0.89 9.74 -9.60
N MET A 5 -1.90 8.93 -9.29
CA MET A 5 -1.71 7.75 -8.44
C MET A 5 -0.79 6.71 -9.06
N LEU A 6 -0.90 6.47 -10.38
CA LEU A 6 0.05 5.63 -11.10
C LEU A 6 1.49 6.14 -10.92
N THR A 7 1.73 7.43 -11.12
CA THR A 7 3.06 8.04 -10.97
C THR A 7 3.57 7.89 -9.54
N CYS A 8 2.74 8.16 -8.53
CA CYS A 8 3.14 7.98 -7.13
C CYS A 8 3.53 6.53 -6.84
N HIS A 9 2.72 5.56 -7.27
CA HIS A 9 3.01 4.15 -7.03
C HIS A 9 4.24 3.65 -7.80
N LEU A 10 4.47 4.14 -9.03
CA LEU A 10 5.70 3.84 -9.77
C LEU A 10 6.93 4.46 -9.09
N ALA A 11 6.83 5.69 -8.59
CA ALA A 11 7.91 6.36 -7.89
C ALA A 11 8.28 5.61 -6.58
N SER A 12 7.28 5.18 -5.81
CA SER A 12 7.51 4.31 -4.65
C SER A 12 8.11 2.97 -5.07
N THR A 13 7.58 2.31 -6.11
CA THR A 13 8.12 1.03 -6.60
C THR A 13 9.60 1.16 -7.02
N ALA A 14 9.98 2.28 -7.64
CA ALA A 14 11.36 2.57 -7.96
C ALA A 14 12.21 2.76 -6.70
N SER A 15 11.72 3.52 -5.71
CA SER A 15 12.37 3.69 -4.40
C SER A 15 12.58 2.35 -3.68
N LEU A 16 11.55 1.50 -3.60
CA LEU A 16 11.62 0.14 -3.08
C LEU A 16 12.69 -0.70 -3.78
N THR A 17 12.75 -0.62 -5.12
CA THR A 17 13.75 -1.37 -5.91
C THR A 17 15.17 -0.92 -5.55
N LEU A 18 15.41 0.39 -5.50
CA LEU A 18 16.70 0.96 -5.11
C LEU A 18 17.07 0.59 -3.67
N TYR A 19 16.09 0.57 -2.76
CA TYR A 19 16.27 0.14 -1.38
C TYR A 19 16.67 -1.33 -1.28
N PHE A 20 15.94 -2.26 -1.94
CA PHE A 20 16.27 -3.69 -1.92
C PHE A 20 17.60 -4.02 -2.60
N MET A 21 17.97 -3.26 -3.63
CA MET A 21 19.29 -3.35 -4.27
C MET A 21 20.42 -2.70 -3.46
N ARG A 22 20.11 -2.13 -2.27
CA ARG A 22 21.06 -1.45 -1.37
C ARG A 22 21.71 -0.19 -1.97
N PHE A 23 21.09 0.43 -2.98
CA PHE A 23 21.52 1.73 -3.50
C PHE A 23 21.06 2.90 -2.62
N VAL A 24 19.96 2.73 -1.88
CA VAL A 24 19.39 3.76 -1.01
C VAL A 24 19.34 3.25 0.43
N PRO A 25 19.90 3.99 1.41
CA PRO A 25 19.84 3.60 2.81
C PRO A 25 18.41 3.76 3.38
N THR A 26 18.10 3.01 4.43
CA THR A 26 16.74 2.93 5.01
C THR A 26 16.15 4.30 5.35
N HIS A 27 16.92 5.21 5.95
CA HIS A 27 16.40 6.53 6.34
C HIS A 27 15.99 7.39 5.14
N VAL A 28 16.74 7.34 4.03
CA VAL A 28 16.37 8.05 2.79
C VAL A 28 15.09 7.46 2.21
N ALA A 29 14.98 6.14 2.18
CA ALA A 29 13.76 5.47 1.72
C ALA A 29 12.54 5.83 2.59
N VAL A 30 12.69 5.85 3.92
CA VAL A 30 11.62 6.27 4.85
C VAL A 30 11.20 7.72 4.62
N HIS A 31 12.15 8.65 4.46
CA HIS A 31 11.83 10.05 4.17
C HIS A 31 11.07 10.19 2.85
N PHE A 32 11.52 9.48 1.81
CA PHE A 32 10.86 9.49 0.51
C PHE A 32 9.42 8.95 0.60
N GLU A 33 9.22 7.79 1.22
CA GLU A 33 7.88 7.20 1.38
C GLU A 33 6.97 8.06 2.26
N THR A 34 7.51 8.69 3.31
CA THR A 34 6.76 9.61 4.16
C THR A 34 6.32 10.87 3.40
N PHE A 35 7.23 11.46 2.61
CA PHE A 35 6.90 12.59 1.75
C PHE A 35 5.83 12.21 0.72
N LEU A 36 6.00 11.08 0.06
CA LEU A 36 5.07 10.59 -0.96
C LEU A 36 3.70 10.27 -0.36
N LEU A 37 3.64 9.75 0.86
CA LEU A 37 2.40 9.52 1.61
C LEU A 37 1.67 10.84 1.88
N LEU A 38 2.37 11.88 2.36
CA LEU A 38 1.77 13.20 2.60
C LEU A 38 1.27 13.84 1.31
N PHE A 39 2.05 13.71 0.23
CA PHE A 39 1.65 14.19 -1.09
C PHE A 39 0.39 13.47 -1.61
N LYS A 40 0.34 12.13 -1.49
CA LYS A 40 -0.84 11.34 -1.86
C LYS A 40 -2.07 11.72 -1.04
N TRP A 41 -1.91 11.87 0.27
CA TRP A 41 -3.00 12.34 1.16
C TRP A 41 -3.55 13.67 0.64
N ALA A 42 -2.70 14.69 0.46
CA ALA A 42 -3.12 15.99 -0.03
C ALA A 42 -3.83 15.91 -1.39
N ALA A 43 -3.31 15.08 -2.30
CA ALA A 43 -3.91 14.85 -3.60
C ALA A 43 -5.30 14.20 -3.51
N GLU A 44 -5.47 13.16 -2.68
CA GLU A 44 -6.75 12.47 -2.47
C GLU A 44 -7.81 13.40 -1.88
N VAL A 45 -7.43 14.26 -0.93
CA VAL A 45 -8.31 15.30 -0.37
C VAL A 45 -8.69 16.31 -1.45
N PHE A 46 -7.73 16.79 -2.23
CA PHE A 46 -7.97 17.76 -3.29
C PHE A 46 -8.86 17.23 -4.42
N THR A 47 -8.75 15.94 -4.75
CA THR A 47 -9.58 15.31 -5.79
C THR A 47 -10.89 14.72 -5.27
N HIS A 48 -11.23 14.90 -4.00
CA HIS A 48 -12.42 14.31 -3.35
C HIS A 48 -12.48 12.77 -3.40
N GLU A 49 -11.31 12.12 -3.48
CA GLU A 49 -11.19 10.65 -3.52
C GLU A 49 -10.79 10.08 -2.14
N PHE A 50 -10.78 10.92 -1.11
CA PHE A 50 -10.37 10.56 0.25
C PHE A 50 -11.49 9.83 0.99
N THR A 51 -11.27 8.55 1.27
CA THR A 51 -12.22 7.67 1.96
C THR A 51 -11.76 7.34 3.39
N SER A 52 -12.66 6.79 4.21
CA SER A 52 -12.35 6.44 5.61
C SER A 52 -11.27 5.37 5.73
N ASP A 53 -11.26 4.39 4.82
CA ASP A 53 -10.24 3.35 4.78
C ASP A 53 -8.86 3.91 4.37
N LEU A 54 -8.82 4.86 3.43
CA LEU A 54 -7.59 5.60 3.10
C LEU A 54 -7.12 6.43 4.30
N CYS A 55 -8.02 7.06 5.05
CA CYS A 55 -7.65 7.79 6.28
C CYS A 55 -6.97 6.87 7.30
N VAL A 56 -7.55 5.70 7.58
CA VAL A 56 -6.96 4.69 8.48
C VAL A 56 -5.60 4.25 7.97
N HIS A 57 -5.46 3.97 6.66
CA HIS A 57 -4.19 3.61 6.05
C HIS A 57 -3.11 4.70 6.29
N HIS A 58 -3.43 5.95 5.97
CA HIS A 58 -2.49 7.07 6.09
C HIS A 58 -2.09 7.31 7.55
N LEU A 59 -3.03 7.27 8.49
CA LEU A 59 -2.74 7.40 9.92
C LEU A 59 -1.85 6.26 10.42
N CYS A 60 -2.09 5.02 10.00
CA CYS A 60 -1.24 3.90 10.37
C CYS A 60 0.18 4.06 9.82
N MET A 61 0.31 4.49 8.56
CA MET A 61 1.61 4.68 7.92
C MET A 61 2.40 5.86 8.51
N LEU A 62 1.75 7.00 8.79
CA LEU A 62 2.37 8.12 9.49
C LEU A 62 2.74 7.76 10.93
N GLY A 63 1.86 7.07 11.65
CA GLY A 63 2.15 6.57 12.99
C GLY A 63 3.37 5.65 13.00
N ALA A 64 3.50 4.78 11.99
CA ALA A 64 4.66 3.91 11.82
C ALA A 64 5.95 4.71 11.52
N ALA A 65 5.89 5.69 10.61
CA ALA A 65 7.02 6.57 10.32
C ALA A 65 7.49 7.35 11.57
N LEU A 66 6.56 7.90 12.35
CA LEU A 66 6.86 8.60 13.61
C LEU A 66 7.45 7.65 14.67
N ALA A 67 6.89 6.44 14.79
CA ALA A 67 7.40 5.43 15.72
C ALA A 67 8.86 5.04 15.40
N CYS A 68 9.24 5.05 14.13
CA CYS A 68 10.61 4.73 13.71
C CYS A 68 11.65 5.76 14.16
N CYS A 69 11.25 6.99 14.52
CA CYS A 69 12.14 7.96 15.16
C CYS A 69 12.62 7.48 16.54
N TYR A 70 11.79 6.71 17.25
CA TYR A 70 12.09 6.14 18.56
C TYR A 70 12.60 4.70 18.47
N PHE A 71 12.27 3.99 17.39
CA PHE A 71 12.62 2.58 17.17
C PHE A 71 13.27 2.36 15.78
N PRO A 72 14.47 2.89 15.54
CA PRO A 72 15.09 2.91 14.20
C PRO A 72 15.39 1.52 13.64
N GLN A 73 15.56 0.50 14.49
CA GLN A 73 15.75 -0.89 14.06
C GLN A 73 14.53 -1.46 13.31
N HIS A 74 13.36 -0.83 13.44
CA HIS A 74 12.13 -1.20 12.73
C HIS A 74 11.82 -0.32 11.51
N ALA A 75 12.65 0.70 11.22
CA ALA A 75 12.44 1.64 10.12
C ALA A 75 12.28 0.97 8.75
N PHE A 76 12.94 -0.17 8.54
CA PHE A 76 12.82 -0.92 7.30
C PHE A 76 11.40 -1.43 7.04
N LEU A 77 10.57 -1.65 8.08
CA LEU A 77 9.19 -2.12 7.92
C LEU A 77 8.35 -1.08 7.19
N VAL A 78 8.55 0.22 7.48
CA VAL A 78 7.83 1.32 6.83
C VAL A 78 8.06 1.33 5.32
N VAL A 79 9.28 1.00 4.88
CA VAL A 79 9.62 0.85 3.46
C VAL A 79 9.06 -0.46 2.93
N TYR A 80 9.27 -1.58 3.63
CA TYR A 80 8.87 -2.91 3.17
C TYR A 80 7.37 -3.01 2.93
N VAL A 81 6.51 -2.44 3.79
CA VAL A 81 5.05 -2.53 3.61
C VAL A 81 4.56 -1.82 2.33
N GLN A 82 5.40 -0.98 1.71
CA GLN A 82 5.08 -0.33 0.43
C GLN A 82 5.16 -1.27 -0.77
N VAL A 83 5.54 -2.55 -0.60
CA VAL A 83 5.49 -3.56 -1.69
C VAL A 83 4.11 -3.65 -2.37
N ILE A 84 3.04 -3.22 -1.69
CA ILE A 84 1.68 -3.12 -2.23
C ILE A 84 1.54 -2.07 -3.34
N HIS A 85 2.49 -1.13 -3.47
CA HIS A 85 2.47 -0.11 -4.51
C HIS A 85 2.69 -0.67 -5.92
N LEU A 86 3.45 -1.76 -6.09
CA LEU A 86 3.61 -2.39 -7.40
C LEU A 86 2.27 -2.91 -7.97
N PRO A 87 1.49 -3.74 -7.25
CA PRO A 87 0.19 -4.16 -7.77
C PRO A 87 -0.79 -2.98 -7.88
N LEU A 88 -0.72 -1.96 -7.02
CA LEU A 88 -1.54 -0.75 -7.20
C LEU A 88 -1.17 0.01 -8.50
N ALA A 89 0.11 0.15 -8.84
CA ALA A 89 0.55 0.71 -10.12
C ALA A 89 -0.02 -0.10 -11.31
N LEU A 90 0.02 -1.43 -11.23
CA LEU A 90 -0.59 -2.29 -12.25
C LEU A 90 -2.11 -2.07 -12.36
N ASN A 91 -2.80 -1.86 -11.23
CA ASN A 91 -4.23 -1.58 -11.23
C ASN A 91 -4.57 -0.25 -11.92
N TYR A 92 -3.83 0.83 -11.62
CA TYR A 92 -4.03 2.13 -12.28
C TYR A 92 -3.64 2.10 -13.76
N SER A 93 -2.55 1.42 -14.11
CA SER A 93 -2.18 1.19 -15.51
C SER A 93 -3.29 0.46 -16.27
N ARG A 94 -3.89 -0.57 -15.66
CA ARG A 94 -5.04 -1.27 -16.22
C ARG A 94 -6.24 -0.34 -16.44
N ARG A 95 -6.61 0.47 -15.44
CA ARG A 95 -7.71 1.45 -15.53
C ARG A 95 -7.50 2.42 -16.69
N LEU A 96 -6.30 2.97 -16.84
CA LEU A 96 -5.93 3.91 -17.91
C LEU A 96 -5.88 3.26 -19.30
N SER A 97 -5.55 1.98 -19.39
CA SER A 97 -5.41 1.28 -20.68
C SER A 97 -6.75 0.88 -21.33
N HIS A 98 -7.88 1.02 -20.62
CA HIS A 98 -9.20 0.54 -21.03
C HIS A 98 -9.25 -0.95 -21.49
N LYS A 99 -8.21 -1.74 -21.21
CA LYS A 99 -8.08 -3.12 -21.67
C LYS A 99 -9.15 -4.02 -21.04
N ARG A 100 -9.54 -5.08 -21.78
CA ARG A 100 -10.54 -6.06 -21.34
C ARG A 100 -10.09 -6.74 -20.02
N ARG A 101 -11.05 -6.96 -19.11
CA ARG A 101 -10.88 -7.82 -17.92
C ARG A 101 -10.41 -9.21 -18.37
N GLY A 102 -9.56 -9.86 -17.58
CA GLY A 102 -8.94 -11.15 -17.95
C GLY A 102 -7.77 -11.08 -18.93
N GLY A 103 -7.36 -9.88 -19.35
CA GLY A 103 -6.13 -9.69 -20.14
C GLY A 103 -4.85 -9.97 -19.35
N PHE A 104 -3.70 -9.98 -20.03
CA PHE A 104 -2.40 -10.27 -19.41
C PHE A 104 -2.11 -9.41 -18.16
N VAL A 105 -2.26 -8.07 -18.27
CA VAL A 105 -2.05 -7.12 -17.15
C VAL A 105 -2.95 -7.43 -15.95
N ASP A 106 -4.16 -7.89 -16.21
CA ASP A 106 -5.13 -8.23 -15.18
C ASP A 106 -4.74 -9.49 -14.41
N ARG A 107 -4.18 -10.50 -15.11
CA ARG A 107 -3.61 -11.71 -14.48
C ARG A 107 -2.34 -11.39 -13.69
N VAL A 108 -1.46 -10.55 -14.24
CA VAL A 108 -0.23 -10.11 -13.55
C VAL A 108 -0.59 -9.33 -12.29
N PHE A 109 -1.59 -8.43 -12.34
CA PHE A 109 -2.08 -7.74 -11.15
C PHE A 109 -2.49 -8.73 -10.05
N VAL A 110 -3.33 -9.73 -10.36
CA VAL A 110 -3.83 -10.67 -9.33
C VAL A 110 -2.69 -11.43 -8.68
N PHE A 111 -1.78 -11.96 -9.51
CA PHE A 111 -0.62 -12.70 -9.03
C PHE A 111 0.25 -11.83 -8.11
N VAL A 112 0.61 -10.63 -8.56
CA VAL A 112 1.45 -9.70 -7.79
C VAL A 112 0.73 -9.18 -6.53
N TRP A 113 -0.59 -8.96 -6.61
CA TRP A 113 -1.41 -8.54 -5.47
C TRP A 113 -1.35 -9.55 -4.33
N PHE A 114 -1.63 -10.83 -4.62
CA PHE A 114 -1.59 -11.88 -3.60
C PHE A 114 -0.19 -12.04 -3.01
N LEU A 115 0.86 -12.01 -3.84
CA LEU A 115 2.24 -12.08 -3.34
C LEU A 115 2.56 -10.91 -2.41
N ALA A 116 2.23 -9.67 -2.81
CA ALA A 116 2.51 -8.48 -2.02
C ALA A 116 1.73 -8.49 -0.69
N VAL A 117 0.42 -8.78 -0.72
CA VAL A 117 -0.43 -8.85 0.47
C VAL A 117 0.05 -9.94 1.43
N THR A 118 0.35 -11.14 0.94
CA THR A 118 0.86 -12.23 1.79
C THR A 118 2.22 -11.85 2.40
N ALA A 119 3.16 -11.36 1.59
CA ALA A 119 4.49 -11.00 2.06
C ALA A 119 4.45 -9.85 3.09
N ARG A 120 3.59 -8.85 2.86
CA ARG A 120 3.37 -7.72 3.77
C ARG A 120 2.79 -8.19 5.11
N ASN A 121 1.72 -8.98 5.08
CA ASN A 121 1.06 -9.47 6.30
C ASN A 121 1.95 -10.39 7.12
N MET A 122 2.69 -11.30 6.47
CA MET A 122 3.64 -12.17 7.16
C MET A 122 4.72 -11.37 7.89
N MET A 123 5.28 -10.34 7.24
CA MET A 123 6.29 -9.48 7.88
C MET A 123 5.74 -8.66 9.04
N LEU A 124 4.54 -8.08 8.87
CA LEU A 124 3.87 -7.36 9.95
C LEU A 124 3.62 -8.28 11.15
N LEU A 125 3.03 -9.45 10.93
CA LEU A 125 2.74 -10.42 11.99
C LEU A 125 4.01 -10.93 12.67
N GLN A 126 5.04 -11.27 11.90
CA GLN A 126 6.29 -11.78 12.44
C GLN A 126 6.98 -10.74 13.34
N HIS A 127 7.01 -9.47 12.94
CA HIS A 127 7.63 -8.42 13.73
C HIS A 127 6.78 -8.00 14.93
N SER A 128 5.45 -7.95 14.78
CA SER A 128 4.53 -7.76 15.91
C SER A 128 4.68 -8.86 16.95
N TRP A 129 4.73 -10.13 16.53
CA TRP A 129 4.91 -11.28 17.41
C TRP A 129 6.27 -11.25 18.12
N ARG A 130 7.35 -10.96 17.38
CA ARG A 130 8.69 -10.81 17.96
C ARG A 130 8.72 -9.73 19.04
N ALA A 131 8.14 -8.56 18.77
CA ALA A 131 8.08 -7.47 19.74
C ALA A 131 7.32 -7.86 21.01
N ILE A 132 6.18 -8.55 20.86
CA ILE A 132 5.39 -9.05 22.00
C ILE A 132 6.19 -10.08 22.82
N SER A 133 6.75 -11.09 22.15
CA SER A 133 7.46 -12.20 22.80
C SER A 133 8.77 -11.78 23.45
N SER A 134 9.51 -10.85 22.87
CA SER A 134 10.74 -10.30 23.46
C SER A 134 10.46 -9.26 24.54
N GLY A 135 9.21 -8.81 24.68
CA GLY A 135 8.82 -7.76 25.59
C GLY A 135 9.36 -6.37 25.23
N ASP A 136 9.72 -6.14 23.96
CA ASP A 136 10.24 -4.86 23.46
C ASP A 136 9.19 -3.75 23.60
N ALA A 137 9.62 -2.52 23.88
CA ALA A 137 8.74 -1.37 24.03
C ALA A 137 7.89 -1.12 22.76
N VAL A 138 8.41 -1.48 21.58
CA VAL A 138 7.68 -1.38 20.31
C VAL A 138 6.42 -2.27 20.25
N ARG A 139 6.24 -3.22 21.17
CA ARG A 139 5.04 -4.09 21.27
C ARG A 139 3.74 -3.30 21.47
N TRP A 140 3.82 -2.09 22.00
CA TRP A 140 2.66 -1.22 22.21
C TRP A 140 2.31 -0.37 20.98
N VAL A 141 3.18 -0.39 19.96
CA VAL A 141 3.05 0.47 18.78
C VAL A 141 2.85 -0.37 17.52
N LEU A 142 3.69 -1.39 17.30
CA LEU A 142 3.68 -2.13 16.05
C LEU A 142 2.40 -2.97 15.86
N PRO A 143 1.91 -3.77 16.82
CA PRO A 143 0.66 -4.53 16.63
C PRO A 143 -0.58 -3.65 16.40
N PRO A 144 -0.83 -2.56 17.16
CA PRO A 144 -1.97 -1.66 16.89
C PRO A 144 -1.95 -0.99 15.51
N LEU A 145 -0.77 -0.78 14.91
CA LEU A 145 -0.65 -0.27 13.55
C LEU A 145 -0.74 -1.37 12.48
N ALA A 146 -0.22 -2.56 12.78
CA ALA A 146 -0.22 -3.71 11.88
C ALA A 146 -1.63 -4.28 11.65
N LEU A 147 -2.45 -4.37 12.70
CA LEU A 147 -3.78 -4.97 12.64
C LEU A 147 -4.73 -4.24 11.68
N PRO A 148 -4.90 -2.90 11.74
CA PRO A 148 -5.71 -2.18 10.77
C PRO A 148 -5.18 -2.31 9.35
N LEU A 149 -3.86 -2.27 9.15
CA LEU A 149 -3.27 -2.45 7.82
C LEU A 149 -3.56 -3.83 7.23
N ALA A 150 -3.50 -4.88 8.05
CA ALA A 150 -3.87 -6.24 7.64
C ALA A 150 -5.37 -6.37 7.34
N ALA A 151 -6.22 -5.75 8.15
CA ALA A 151 -7.66 -5.72 7.93
C ALA A 151 -8.01 -5.00 6.61
N LEU A 152 -7.34 -3.88 6.32
CA LEU A 152 -7.47 -3.16 5.06
C LEU A 152 -7.03 -4.02 3.87
N ASP A 153 -5.94 -4.77 3.98
CA ASP A 153 -5.51 -5.69 2.92
C ASP A 153 -6.56 -6.77 2.62
N VAL A 154 -7.21 -7.32 3.65
CA VAL A 154 -8.31 -8.28 3.47
C VAL A 154 -9.49 -7.62 2.76
N MET A 155 -9.92 -6.46 3.24
CA MET A 155 -11.04 -5.71 2.67
C MET A 155 -10.79 -5.34 1.20
N TRP A 156 -9.64 -4.74 0.89
CA TRP A 156 -9.26 -4.37 -0.48
C TRP A 156 -9.06 -5.59 -1.39
N THR A 157 -8.62 -6.73 -0.85
CA THR A 157 -8.55 -7.99 -1.60
C THR A 157 -9.95 -8.45 -1.99
N GLN A 158 -10.89 -8.49 -1.03
CA GLN A 158 -12.28 -8.87 -1.29
C GLN A 158 -12.93 -7.97 -2.32
N GLU A 159 -12.77 -6.64 -2.17
CA GLU A 159 -13.31 -5.66 -3.11
C GLU A 159 -12.70 -5.83 -4.51
N SER A 160 -11.38 -6.00 -4.59
CA SER A 160 -10.67 -6.22 -5.85
C SER A 160 -11.17 -7.47 -6.57
N MET A 161 -11.48 -8.54 -5.84
CA MET A 161 -12.05 -9.77 -6.39
C MET A 161 -13.52 -9.61 -6.78
N ALA A 162 -14.34 -8.96 -5.95
CA ALA A 162 -15.76 -8.72 -6.25
C ALA A 162 -15.94 -7.88 -7.53
N ARG A 163 -15.17 -6.79 -7.69
CA ARG A 163 -15.17 -5.95 -8.90
C ARG A 163 -14.77 -6.73 -10.16
N ARG A 164 -14.11 -7.89 -10.04
CA ARG A 164 -13.75 -8.77 -11.16
C ARG A 164 -14.88 -9.74 -11.53
N GLN A 165 -15.67 -10.17 -10.55
CA GLN A 165 -16.76 -11.15 -10.74
C GLN A 165 -18.04 -10.54 -11.34
N LEU A 166 -18.26 -9.23 -11.18
CA LEU A 166 -19.43 -8.56 -11.78
C LEU A 166 -19.38 -8.65 -13.32
N PRO A 167 -20.43 -9.15 -14.00
CA PRO A 167 -20.54 -9.04 -15.45
C PRO A 167 -20.39 -7.58 -15.87
N ARG A 168 -19.83 -7.32 -17.06
CA ARG A 168 -19.98 -5.98 -17.68
C ARG A 168 -21.46 -5.82 -18.03
N LEU A 169 -22.27 -5.39 -17.08
CA LEU A 169 -23.42 -4.58 -17.45
C LEU A 169 -22.82 -3.39 -18.20
N SER A 170 -23.15 -3.26 -19.47
CA SER A 170 -22.90 -2.04 -20.23
C SER A 170 -23.74 -0.93 -19.59
N ALA A 171 -23.26 -0.43 -18.45
CA ALA A 171 -23.80 0.76 -17.85
C ALA A 171 -23.35 1.96 -18.71
N PRO A 172 -24.26 2.86 -19.07
CA PRO A 172 -23.91 4.06 -19.83
C PRO A 172 -22.86 4.85 -19.04
N ALA A 173 -22.03 5.59 -19.78
CA ALA A 173 -21.09 6.55 -19.22
C ALA A 173 -21.85 7.63 -18.44
N ALA A 174 -22.15 7.38 -17.16
CA ALA A 174 -22.79 8.35 -16.28
C ALA A 174 -22.38 8.07 -14.83
N SER A 175 -21.58 9.02 -14.30
CA SER A 175 -21.46 9.41 -12.90
C SER A 175 -21.38 8.30 -11.83
N LEU A 176 -20.16 8.03 -11.38
CA LEU A 176 -19.91 7.59 -10.00
C LEU A 176 -19.20 8.76 -9.29
N ILE A 177 -20.00 9.45 -8.48
CA ILE A 177 -19.57 10.39 -7.42
C ILE A 177 -18.80 9.59 -6.37
#